data_AF-A0A960I0S3-F1
#
_entry.id   AF-A0A960I0S3-F1
#
_cell.length_a   1.000
_cell.length_b   1.000
_cell.length_c   1.000
_cell.angle_alpha   90.00
_cell.angle_beta   90.00
_cell.angle_gamma   90.00
#
_symmetry.space_group_name_H-M   'P 1'
#
loop_
_entity.id
_entity.type
_entity.pdbx_description
1 polymer ?
#
loop_
_entity_poly.entity_id
_entity_poly.type
_entity_poly.pdbx_seq_one_letter_code
_entity_poly.pdbx_strand_id
1 'polypeptide(L)'
;MKLTDARTRVAAGRWPERIALFWGFLLPIEYVLSIPNTVFDLPRYVIAGLLAVITPSTLTGVSRERVLRLCGGLLALAVIRTAMGLYHDDRPGITLGVVLLGSVFSCGAVALRPRLHRTVLLGFMLGVSVSAVVCLMQSMSIPTLRPPGPGAGRFPGLSTYTMLLTWQVLFGGLIAVYFLLHERRGTMRRNLATVALPLCAAALLVNGAQGGLLGLAAAGVAYLVWSGPKARRRLVTPRSLAVGAMGVVLLVLVLALGGLPISTFQNWIFQGNFVNEQARIDIAGTGWDVMVDNPLTGIGRQQFIDAYTITPHFLPLESAATAGLLAGLVAAGVVVYTWYLMIQRPSKGSYAIFGAVLLAAMCSNTLTEISGPFIGVSHLFLLLIAVVAAAGGNDPSPSVGEPVEVEGCPTSIA
;
A
#
# COMPACT_ATOMS: atom_id res chain seq x y z
N MET A 1 -31.19 36.69 -9.22
CA MET A 1 -30.68 35.37 -8.76
C MET A 1 -29.27 35.59 -8.22
N LYS A 2 -29.08 35.46 -6.89
CA LYS A 2 -27.95 36.07 -6.17
C LYS A 2 -26.69 35.20 -6.21
N LEU A 3 -25.53 35.80 -6.52
CA LEU A 3 -24.19 35.19 -6.50
C LEU A 3 -23.80 34.50 -5.18
N THR A 4 -24.52 34.78 -4.09
CA THR A 4 -24.36 34.12 -2.80
C THR A 4 -24.80 32.64 -2.80
N ASP A 5 -25.73 32.24 -3.65
CA ASP A 5 -26.21 30.84 -3.74
C ASP A 5 -25.22 29.90 -4.44
N ALA A 6 -24.36 30.44 -5.32
CA ALA A 6 -23.36 29.63 -6.02
C ALA A 6 -22.20 29.24 -5.09
N ARG A 7 -21.77 30.13 -4.19
CA ARG A 7 -20.65 29.85 -3.27
C ARG A 7 -21.03 28.87 -2.17
N THR A 8 -22.26 28.90 -1.66
CA THR A 8 -22.77 27.94 -0.66
C THR A 8 -22.94 26.54 -1.26
N ARG A 9 -23.40 26.42 -2.51
CA ARG A 9 -23.42 25.13 -3.24
C ARG A 9 -22.03 24.55 -3.50
N VAL A 10 -21.03 25.40 -3.77
CA VAL A 10 -19.64 24.96 -3.97
C VAL A 10 -18.98 24.50 -2.66
N ALA A 11 -19.31 25.12 -1.53
CA ALA A 11 -18.78 24.73 -0.22
C ALA A 11 -19.40 23.41 0.29
N ALA A 12 -20.70 23.19 0.05
CA ALA A 12 -21.39 21.93 0.35
C ALA A 12 -21.00 20.78 -0.61
N GLY A 13 -20.35 21.07 -1.73
CA GLY A 13 -19.96 20.07 -2.73
C GLY A 13 -18.67 19.29 -2.45
N ARG A 14 -17.91 19.61 -1.39
CA ARG A 14 -16.56 19.04 -1.12
C ARG A 14 -16.47 18.07 0.08
N TRP A 15 -17.60 17.69 0.64
CA TRP A 15 -17.64 16.77 1.78
C TRP A 15 -17.05 15.39 1.47
N PRO A 16 -17.36 14.75 0.32
CA PRO A 16 -16.78 13.45 -0.01
C PRO A 16 -15.26 13.46 -0.07
N GLU A 17 -14.64 14.51 -0.61
CA GLU A 17 -13.19 14.63 -0.67
C GLU A 17 -12.56 14.80 0.72
N ARG A 18 -13.18 15.58 1.61
CA ARG A 18 -12.67 15.73 2.99
C ARG A 18 -12.72 14.41 3.75
N ILE A 19 -13.83 13.69 3.62
CA ILE A 19 -14.00 12.37 4.24
C ILE A 19 -12.98 11.38 3.64
N ALA A 20 -12.78 11.40 2.32
CA ALA A 20 -11.80 10.54 1.64
C ALA A 20 -10.35 10.87 2.05
N LEU A 21 -10.03 12.15 2.25
CA LEU A 21 -8.72 12.58 2.75
C LEU A 21 -8.48 12.03 4.17
N PHE A 22 -9.47 12.19 5.05
CA PHE A 22 -9.39 11.70 6.42
C PHE A 22 -9.30 10.17 6.46
N TRP A 23 -10.10 9.47 5.65
CA TRP A 23 -10.03 8.02 5.52
C TRP A 23 -8.64 7.57 5.09
N GLY A 24 -8.09 8.18 4.03
CA GLY A 24 -6.73 7.91 3.56
C GLY A 24 -5.68 8.14 4.65
N PHE A 25 -5.82 9.22 5.43
CA PHE A 25 -4.94 9.51 6.55
C PHE A 25 -4.94 8.43 7.62
N LEU A 26 -6.10 7.82 7.89
CA LEU A 26 -6.22 6.75 8.86
C LEU A 26 -5.65 5.41 8.39
N LEU A 27 -5.57 5.16 7.07
CA LEU A 27 -5.14 3.87 6.51
C LEU A 27 -3.80 3.36 7.06
N PRO A 28 -2.70 4.14 7.06
CA PRO A 28 -1.40 3.65 7.55
C PRO A 28 -1.24 3.61 9.08
N ILE A 29 -2.26 4.01 9.86
CA ILE A 29 -2.17 4.12 11.34
C ILE A 29 -2.70 2.83 11.99
N GLU A 30 -1.92 1.76 12.05
CA GLU A 30 -2.43 0.47 12.51
C GLU A 30 -2.41 0.25 14.02
N TYR A 31 -1.63 1.05 14.74
CA TYR A 31 -1.49 0.93 16.18
C TYR A 31 -1.86 2.24 16.88
N VAL A 32 -2.84 2.14 17.78
CA VAL A 32 -3.16 3.19 18.76
C VAL A 32 -3.10 2.54 20.12
N LEU A 33 -2.31 3.12 21.02
CA LEU A 33 -2.09 2.58 22.37
C LEU A 33 -3.44 2.27 23.04
N SER A 34 -3.57 1.07 23.58
CA SER A 34 -4.75 0.57 24.30
C SER A 34 -6.01 0.32 23.46
N ILE A 35 -5.95 0.45 22.13
CA ILE A 35 -7.07 0.11 21.25
C ILE A 35 -6.72 -1.12 20.42
N PRO A 36 -7.47 -2.23 20.52
CA PRO A 36 -7.26 -3.38 19.65
C PRO A 36 -7.39 -2.97 18.17
N ASN A 37 -6.48 -3.44 17.31
CA ASN A 37 -6.47 -3.08 15.88
C ASN A 37 -7.82 -3.37 15.20
N THR A 38 -8.49 -4.46 15.57
CA THR A 38 -9.82 -4.83 15.06
C THR A 38 -10.89 -3.80 15.41
N VAL A 39 -10.81 -3.18 16.58
CA VAL A 39 -11.69 -2.09 17.01
C VAL A 39 -11.33 -0.81 16.26
N PHE A 40 -10.04 -0.53 16.06
CA PHE A 40 -9.58 0.63 15.30
C PHE A 40 -9.92 0.56 13.80
N ASP A 41 -10.07 -0.64 13.24
CA ASP A 41 -10.53 -0.84 11.86
C ASP A 41 -12.01 -0.48 11.66
N LEU A 42 -12.84 -0.53 12.70
CA LEU A 42 -14.27 -0.24 12.58
C LEU A 42 -14.55 1.17 12.00
N PRO A 43 -13.93 2.26 12.50
CA PRO A 43 -14.01 3.56 11.84
C PRO A 43 -13.63 3.55 10.36
N ARG A 44 -12.60 2.78 9.96
CA ARG A 44 -12.18 2.69 8.55
C ARG A 44 -13.26 2.04 7.70
N TYR A 45 -13.89 0.98 8.18
CA TYR A 45 -15.00 0.31 7.49
C TYR A 45 -16.23 1.22 7.38
N VAL A 46 -16.61 1.90 8.47
CA VAL A 46 -17.74 2.83 8.50
C VAL A 46 -17.55 3.99 7.53
N ILE A 47 -16.37 4.62 7.53
CA ILE A 47 -16.06 5.73 6.62
C ILE A 47 -16.05 5.24 5.16
N ALA A 48 -15.50 4.05 4.89
CA ALA A 48 -15.54 3.47 3.55
C ALA A 48 -16.97 3.22 3.06
N GLY A 49 -17.84 2.71 3.93
CA GLY A 49 -19.27 2.53 3.65
C GLY A 49 -19.97 3.87 3.37
N LEU A 50 -19.68 4.91 4.18
CA LEU A 50 -20.20 6.25 3.96
C LEU A 50 -19.76 6.82 2.61
N LEU A 51 -18.46 6.74 2.29
CA LEU A 51 -17.91 7.15 0.99
C LEU A 51 -18.57 6.39 -0.15
N ALA A 52 -18.89 5.10 0.06
CA ALA A 52 -19.58 4.28 -0.91
C ALA A 52 -21.00 4.78 -1.18
N VAL A 53 -21.75 5.16 -0.15
CA VAL A 53 -23.12 5.66 -0.29
C VAL A 53 -23.14 7.05 -0.94
N ILE A 54 -22.28 7.98 -0.51
CA ILE A 54 -22.34 9.38 -0.96
C ILE A 54 -21.66 9.64 -2.30
N THR A 55 -20.84 8.70 -2.80
CA THR A 55 -20.12 8.86 -4.07
C THR A 55 -20.55 7.74 -5.03
N PRO A 56 -21.14 8.06 -6.19
CA PRO A 56 -21.53 7.04 -7.16
C PRO A 56 -20.28 6.37 -7.76
N SER A 57 -20.39 5.07 -8.05
CA SER A 57 -19.37 4.37 -8.81
C SER A 57 -19.36 4.87 -10.26
N THR A 58 -18.18 5.20 -10.77
CA THR A 58 -17.99 5.63 -12.16
C THR A 58 -16.98 4.75 -12.91
N LEU A 59 -16.55 3.65 -12.29
CA LEU A 59 -15.59 2.73 -12.91
C LEU A 59 -16.33 1.76 -13.85
N THR A 60 -15.87 1.66 -15.09
CA THR A 60 -16.50 0.83 -16.12
C THR A 60 -15.46 -0.03 -16.86
N GLY A 61 -15.95 -0.97 -17.68
CA GLY A 61 -15.12 -1.79 -18.57
C GLY A 61 -14.07 -2.64 -17.88
N VAL A 62 -12.91 -2.74 -18.53
CA VAL A 62 -11.80 -3.65 -18.17
C VAL A 62 -11.30 -3.41 -16.73
N SER A 63 -11.19 -2.14 -16.31
CA SER A 63 -10.72 -1.81 -14.95
C SER A 63 -11.66 -2.33 -13.87
N ARG A 64 -12.98 -2.24 -14.10
CA ARG A 64 -13.99 -2.76 -13.16
C ARG A 64 -13.91 -4.29 -13.08
N GLU A 65 -13.84 -4.96 -14.23
CA GLU A 65 -13.73 -6.42 -14.28
C GLU A 65 -12.49 -6.92 -13.51
N ARG A 66 -11.33 -6.27 -13.70
CA ARG A 66 -10.08 -6.65 -13.03
C ARG A 66 -10.17 -6.53 -11.52
N VAL A 67 -10.73 -5.43 -11.02
CA VAL A 67 -10.97 -5.21 -9.59
C VAL A 67 -11.93 -6.25 -9.04
N LEU A 68 -13.07 -6.47 -9.70
CA LEU A 68 -14.07 -7.44 -9.24
C LEU A 68 -13.53 -8.88 -9.23
N ARG A 69 -12.72 -9.28 -10.22
CA ARG A 69 -12.08 -10.60 -10.24
C ARG A 69 -11.11 -10.78 -9.08
N LEU A 70 -10.27 -9.77 -8.80
CA LEU A 70 -9.35 -9.81 -7.66
C LEU A 70 -10.12 -9.84 -6.33
N CYS A 71 -11.14 -9.00 -6.17
CA CYS A 71 -12.02 -9.02 -5.00
C CYS A 71 -12.72 -10.37 -4.84
N GLY A 72 -13.19 -10.98 -5.92
CA GLY A 72 -13.84 -12.30 -5.89
C GLY A 72 -12.92 -13.40 -5.36
N GLY A 73 -11.66 -13.44 -5.84
CA GLY A 73 -10.66 -14.38 -5.32
C GLY A 73 -10.35 -14.15 -3.84
N LEU A 74 -10.21 -12.89 -3.42
CA LEU A 74 -9.98 -12.55 -2.01
C LEU A 74 -11.18 -12.86 -1.11
N LEU A 75 -12.42 -12.64 -1.58
CA LEU A 75 -13.64 -13.02 -0.86
C LEU A 75 -13.71 -14.53 -0.68
N ALA A 76 -13.42 -15.31 -1.74
CA ALA A 76 -13.37 -16.76 -1.65
C ALA A 76 -12.34 -17.22 -0.61
N LEU A 77 -11.13 -16.65 -0.64
CA LEU A 77 -10.10 -16.95 0.36
C LEU A 77 -10.56 -16.60 1.78
N ALA A 78 -11.21 -15.45 1.95
CA ALA A 78 -11.69 -15.00 3.24
C ALA A 78 -12.77 -15.92 3.81
N VAL A 79 -13.73 -16.35 2.98
CA VAL A 79 -14.77 -17.31 3.37
C VAL A 79 -14.17 -18.65 3.77
N ILE A 80 -13.23 -19.19 2.98
CA ILE A 80 -12.55 -20.46 3.29
C ILE A 80 -11.79 -20.34 4.62
N ARG A 81 -11.03 -19.27 4.83
CA ARG A 81 -10.28 -19.04 6.07
C ARG A 81 -11.20 -18.91 7.28
N THR A 82 -12.31 -18.17 7.17
CA THR A 82 -13.28 -18.07 8.27
C THR A 82 -13.92 -19.43 8.55
N ALA A 83 -14.31 -20.19 7.53
CA ALA A 83 -14.90 -21.51 7.70
C ALA A 83 -13.93 -22.50 8.36
N MET A 84 -12.69 -22.56 7.89
CA MET A 84 -11.66 -23.44 8.48
C MET A 84 -11.25 -22.97 9.89
N GLY A 85 -11.20 -21.66 10.12
CA GLY A 85 -10.99 -21.10 11.44
C GLY A 85 -12.09 -21.53 12.43
N LEU A 86 -13.35 -21.52 12.00
CA LEU A 86 -14.48 -22.03 12.80
C LEU A 86 -14.39 -23.55 13.02
N TYR A 87 -13.97 -24.30 12.01
CA TYR A 87 -13.81 -25.75 12.10
C TYR A 87 -12.75 -26.15 13.14
N HIS A 88 -11.65 -25.39 13.23
CA HIS A 88 -10.54 -25.65 14.17
C HIS A 88 -10.66 -24.92 15.52
N ASP A 89 -11.74 -24.16 15.76
CA ASP A 89 -11.85 -23.20 16.89
C ASP A 89 -10.64 -22.22 16.97
N ASP A 90 -10.11 -21.86 15.80
CA ASP A 90 -8.92 -21.03 15.62
C ASP A 90 -9.30 -19.55 15.54
N ARG A 91 -9.37 -18.89 16.71
CA ARG A 91 -9.73 -17.46 16.82
C ARG A 91 -8.88 -16.52 15.93
N PRO A 92 -7.54 -16.66 15.85
CA PRO A 92 -6.74 -15.90 14.89
C PRO A 92 -7.16 -16.11 13.43
N GLY A 93 -7.40 -17.36 13.03
CA GLY A 93 -7.86 -17.69 11.67
C GLY A 93 -9.22 -17.06 11.34
N ILE A 94 -10.17 -17.15 12.28
CA ILE A 94 -11.49 -16.48 12.17
C ILE A 94 -11.31 -14.98 12.01
N THR A 95 -10.51 -14.37 12.89
CA THR A 95 -10.25 -12.92 12.88
C THR A 95 -9.65 -12.48 11.57
N LEU A 96 -8.66 -13.22 11.05
CA LEU A 96 -8.00 -12.94 9.78
C LEU A 96 -8.98 -13.00 8.60
N GLY A 97 -9.83 -14.02 8.56
CA GLY A 97 -10.88 -14.14 7.54
C GLY A 97 -11.91 -13.00 7.60
N VAL A 98 -12.36 -12.62 8.79
CA VAL A 98 -13.30 -11.50 8.98
C VAL A 98 -12.68 -10.16 8.60
N VAL A 99 -11.43 -9.90 8.99
CA VAL A 99 -10.69 -8.69 8.60
C VAL A 99 -10.50 -8.64 7.08
N LEU A 100 -10.20 -9.78 6.44
CA LEU A 100 -10.08 -9.85 4.99
C LEU A 100 -11.42 -9.57 4.31
N LEU A 101 -12.53 -10.14 4.77
CA LEU A 101 -13.88 -9.84 4.27
C LEU A 101 -14.18 -8.34 4.36
N GLY A 102 -14.04 -7.75 5.56
CA GLY A 102 -14.29 -6.32 5.79
C GLY A 102 -13.41 -5.42 4.93
N SER A 103 -12.14 -5.80 4.77
CA SER A 103 -11.18 -5.09 3.91
C SER A 103 -11.59 -5.17 2.44
N VAL A 104 -11.98 -6.33 1.92
CA VAL A 104 -12.36 -6.48 0.50
C VAL A 104 -13.63 -5.70 0.18
N PHE A 105 -14.65 -5.76 1.03
CA PHE A 105 -15.88 -4.98 0.82
C PHE A 105 -15.60 -3.47 0.87
N SER A 106 -14.88 -3.02 1.88
CA SER A 106 -14.60 -1.59 2.09
C SER A 106 -13.69 -1.02 1.00
N CYS A 107 -12.56 -1.69 0.73
CA CYS A 107 -11.59 -1.26 -0.27
C CYS A 107 -12.17 -1.40 -1.68
N GLY A 108 -12.86 -2.50 -1.96
CA GLY A 108 -13.53 -2.74 -3.25
C GLY A 108 -14.56 -1.65 -3.54
N ALA A 109 -15.39 -1.30 -2.56
CA ALA A 109 -16.32 -0.19 -2.72
C ALA A 109 -15.57 1.12 -3.04
N VAL A 110 -14.61 1.56 -2.23
CA VAL A 110 -13.94 2.85 -2.49
C VAL A 110 -13.12 2.83 -3.79
N ALA A 111 -12.50 1.71 -4.16
CA ALA A 111 -11.72 1.56 -5.40
C ALA A 111 -12.57 1.65 -6.68
N LEU A 112 -13.88 1.37 -6.59
CA LEU A 112 -14.82 1.58 -7.70
C LEU A 112 -15.19 3.07 -7.90
N ARG A 113 -14.56 4.00 -7.16
CA ARG A 113 -14.81 5.45 -7.20
C ARG A 113 -13.51 6.24 -7.51
N PRO A 114 -13.02 6.20 -8.76
CA PRO A 114 -11.76 6.83 -9.17
C PRO A 114 -11.60 8.30 -8.78
N ARG A 115 -12.72 9.04 -8.72
CA ARG A 115 -12.75 10.45 -8.29
C ARG A 115 -12.15 10.68 -6.89
N LEU A 116 -12.24 9.68 -6.01
CA LEU A 116 -11.72 9.76 -4.65
C LEU A 116 -10.23 9.40 -4.57
N HIS A 117 -9.70 8.64 -5.52
CA HIS A 117 -8.38 7.99 -5.40
C HIS A 117 -7.28 8.98 -5.08
N ARG A 118 -7.17 10.09 -5.83
CA ARG A 118 -6.12 11.10 -5.62
C ARG A 118 -6.21 11.74 -4.24
N THR A 119 -7.42 11.92 -3.71
CA THR A 119 -7.63 12.49 -2.38
C THR A 119 -7.31 11.48 -1.27
N VAL A 120 -7.67 10.22 -1.45
CA VAL A 120 -7.28 9.15 -0.52
C VAL A 120 -5.76 8.95 -0.52
N LEU A 121 -5.11 8.95 -1.69
CA LEU A 121 -3.64 8.85 -1.81
C LEU A 121 -2.93 10.01 -1.11
N LEU A 122 -3.47 11.23 -1.21
CA LEU A 122 -2.96 12.37 -0.45
C LEU A 122 -3.10 12.15 1.06
N GLY A 123 -4.25 11.63 1.51
CA GLY A 123 -4.48 11.28 2.91
C GLY A 123 -3.48 10.22 3.37
N PHE A 124 -3.33 9.15 2.61
CA PHE A 124 -2.38 8.06 2.89
C PHE A 124 -0.96 8.59 3.06
N MET A 125 -0.49 9.43 2.14
CA MET A 125 0.83 10.06 2.21
C MET A 125 1.00 10.88 3.49
N LEU A 126 -0.03 11.63 3.91
CA LEU A 126 -0.01 12.39 5.17
C LEU A 126 0.06 11.47 6.39
N GLY A 127 -0.77 10.41 6.43
CA GLY A 127 -0.78 9.44 7.53
C GLY A 127 0.58 8.73 7.67
N VAL A 128 1.15 8.30 6.54
CA VAL A 128 2.48 7.68 6.50
C VAL A 128 3.56 8.65 6.95
N SER A 129 3.44 9.94 6.60
CA SER A 129 4.41 10.96 7.05
C SER A 129 4.39 11.12 8.57
N VAL A 130 3.20 11.11 9.19
CA VAL A 130 3.07 11.13 10.65
C VAL A 130 3.67 9.87 11.26
N SER A 131 3.37 8.69 10.69
CA SER A 131 3.94 7.42 11.14
C SER A 131 5.48 7.40 11.02
N ALA A 132 6.03 7.96 9.95
CA ALA A 132 7.47 8.13 9.73
C ALA A 132 8.10 9.07 10.76
N VAL A 133 7.45 10.19 11.11
CA VAL A 133 7.93 11.07 12.19
C VAL A 133 7.97 10.33 13.53
N VAL A 134 6.91 9.58 13.87
CA VAL A 134 6.86 8.78 15.11
C VAL A 134 7.97 7.73 15.12
N CYS A 135 8.22 7.06 13.99
CA CYS A 135 9.33 6.14 13.82
C CYS A 135 10.69 6.81 14.07
N LEU A 136 10.94 7.99 13.50
CA LEU A 136 12.20 8.72 13.72
C LEU A 136 12.35 9.15 15.19
N MET A 137 11.27 9.61 15.81
CA MET A 137 11.24 9.92 17.25
C MET A 137 11.51 8.69 18.13
N GLN A 138 10.96 7.53 17.77
CA GLN A 138 11.25 6.25 18.43
C GLN A 138 12.72 5.87 18.30
N SER A 139 13.34 6.13 17.15
CA SER A 139 14.77 5.86 16.92
C SER A 139 15.70 6.72 17.76
N MET A 140 15.25 7.93 18.11
CA MET A 140 15.92 8.82 19.06
C MET A 140 15.64 8.42 20.52
N SER A 141 15.03 7.26 20.76
CA SER A 141 14.73 6.71 22.09
C SER A 141 13.84 7.62 22.95
N ILE A 142 12.91 8.36 22.35
CA ILE A 142 11.93 9.17 23.10
C ILE A 142 11.05 8.23 23.96
N PRO A 143 11.13 8.29 25.31
CA PRO A 143 10.57 7.25 26.18
C PRO A 143 9.06 7.05 26.05
N THR A 144 8.31 8.13 25.81
CA THR A 144 6.85 8.12 25.71
C THR A 144 6.32 7.43 24.46
N LEU A 145 7.16 7.21 23.45
CA LEU A 145 6.78 6.60 22.17
C LEU A 145 7.43 5.24 21.95
N ARG A 146 8.27 4.78 22.90
CA ARG A 146 9.06 3.57 22.76
C ARG A 146 8.15 2.35 22.69
N PRO A 147 8.27 1.49 21.66
CA PRO A 147 7.50 0.26 21.61
C PRO A 147 7.87 -0.62 22.82
N PRO A 148 6.89 -1.28 23.46
CA PRO A 148 7.17 -2.24 24.53
C PRO A 148 7.89 -3.45 23.91
N GLY A 149 9.18 -3.59 24.19
CA GLY A 149 9.98 -4.71 23.69
C GLY A 149 11.49 -4.40 23.67
N PRO A 150 12.31 -5.13 24.43
CA PRO A 150 13.76 -5.01 24.37
C PRO A 150 14.30 -5.91 23.25
N GLY A 151 15.00 -5.36 22.24
CA GLY A 151 15.98 -6.18 21.51
C GLY A 151 16.34 -5.83 20.07
N ALA A 152 15.43 -5.29 19.24
CA ALA A 152 15.66 -5.40 17.78
C ALA A 152 16.04 -4.10 17.03
N GLY A 153 16.12 -2.93 17.67
CA GLY A 153 16.35 -1.68 16.93
C GLY A 153 15.28 -1.41 15.85
N ARG A 154 14.05 -1.86 16.11
CA ARG A 154 12.90 -1.82 15.20
C ARG A 154 11.92 -0.77 15.68
N PHE A 155 11.58 0.18 14.81
CA PHE A 155 10.78 1.36 15.14
C PHE A 155 9.49 1.35 14.31
N PRO A 156 8.39 0.78 14.84
CA PRO A 156 7.18 0.52 14.06
C PRO A 156 6.37 1.78 13.74
N GLY A 157 6.74 2.95 14.27
CA GLY A 157 5.97 4.18 14.09
C GLY A 157 4.57 4.02 14.68
N LEU A 158 3.56 4.28 13.85
CA LEU A 158 2.15 4.00 14.15
C LEU A 158 1.65 2.69 13.53
N SER A 159 2.55 1.80 13.13
CA SER A 159 2.22 0.46 12.64
C SER A 159 2.28 -0.57 13.77
N THR A 160 1.72 -1.76 13.53
CA THR A 160 1.77 -2.87 14.50
C THR A 160 3.18 -3.46 14.61
N TYR A 161 3.92 -3.48 13.49
CA TYR A 161 5.29 -3.97 13.44
C TYR A 161 6.09 -3.26 12.35
N THR A 162 7.41 -3.25 12.50
CA THR A 162 8.33 -2.53 11.62
C THR A 162 8.21 -2.95 10.15
N MET A 163 8.10 -4.24 9.85
CA MET A 163 8.05 -4.74 8.47
C MET A 163 6.88 -4.09 7.69
N LEU A 164 5.72 -3.97 8.34
CA LEU A 164 4.54 -3.31 7.79
C LEU A 164 4.73 -1.81 7.59
N LEU A 165 5.34 -1.13 8.57
CA LEU A 165 5.70 0.29 8.42
C LEU A 165 6.58 0.48 7.18
N THR A 166 7.58 -0.37 6.97
CA THR A 166 8.52 -0.20 5.86
C THR A 166 7.82 -0.25 4.49
N TRP A 167 6.83 -1.13 4.33
CA TRP A 167 6.00 -1.19 3.14
C TRP A 167 5.11 0.05 2.99
N GLN A 168 4.41 0.47 4.05
CA GLN A 168 3.59 1.68 4.04
C GLN A 168 4.41 2.93 3.66
N VAL A 169 5.62 3.06 4.22
CA VAL A 169 6.54 4.16 3.96
C VAL A 169 7.05 4.15 2.52
N LEU A 170 7.39 2.97 1.97
CA LEU A 170 7.69 2.84 0.54
C LEU A 170 6.52 3.34 -0.31
N PHE A 171 5.29 2.87 -0.04
CA PHE A 171 4.13 3.26 -0.84
C PHE A 171 3.83 4.76 -0.71
N GLY A 172 3.95 5.33 0.49
CA GLY A 172 3.86 6.78 0.72
C GLY A 172 4.92 7.56 -0.07
N GLY A 173 6.16 7.06 -0.11
CA GLY A 173 7.24 7.62 -0.93
C GLY A 173 6.95 7.59 -2.43
N LEU A 174 6.44 6.48 -2.97
CA LEU A 174 6.04 6.36 -4.37
C LEU A 174 4.89 7.33 -4.72
N ILE A 175 3.92 7.48 -3.81
CA ILE A 175 2.83 8.45 -3.94
C ILE A 175 3.37 9.89 -3.94
N ALA A 176 4.33 10.20 -3.05
CA ALA A 176 4.97 11.51 -3.00
C ALA A 176 5.72 11.81 -4.31
N VAL A 177 6.48 10.84 -4.85
CA VAL A 177 7.15 10.98 -6.15
C VAL A 177 6.13 11.24 -7.26
N TYR A 178 5.00 10.52 -7.28
CA TYR A 178 3.95 10.75 -8.26
C TYR A 178 3.43 12.20 -8.20
N PHE A 179 3.09 12.70 -7.00
CA PHE A 179 2.64 14.09 -6.84
C PHE A 179 3.71 15.11 -7.22
N LEU A 180 4.99 14.90 -6.87
CA LEU A 180 6.09 15.80 -7.23
C LEU A 180 6.27 15.94 -8.74
N LEU A 181 6.11 14.82 -9.47
CA LEU A 181 6.32 14.77 -10.91
C LEU A 181 5.12 15.30 -11.73
N HIS A 182 3.91 15.17 -11.20
CA HIS A 182 2.68 15.41 -11.98
C HIS A 182 1.83 16.58 -11.48
N GLU A 183 2.08 17.10 -10.27
CA GLU A 183 1.38 18.29 -9.78
C GLU A 183 2.06 19.59 -10.22
N ARG A 184 1.24 20.60 -10.51
CA ARG A 184 1.72 21.96 -10.81
C ARG A 184 2.47 22.54 -9.60
N ARG A 185 3.43 23.42 -9.87
CA ARG A 185 4.16 24.17 -8.84
C ARG A 185 3.20 24.99 -7.98
N GLY A 186 3.51 25.12 -6.69
CA GLY A 186 2.72 25.90 -5.73
C GLY A 186 1.44 25.22 -5.25
N THR A 187 1.11 24.02 -5.73
CA THR A 187 -0.03 23.26 -5.19
C THR A 187 0.30 22.68 -3.82
N MET A 188 -0.68 22.69 -2.91
CA MET A 188 -0.54 22.11 -1.57
C MET A 188 -0.07 20.65 -1.63
N ARG A 189 -0.60 19.85 -2.57
CA ARG A 189 -0.23 18.43 -2.75
C ARG A 189 1.25 18.24 -3.04
N ARG A 190 1.80 19.05 -3.94
CA ARG A 190 3.22 19.03 -4.27
C ARG A 190 4.08 19.45 -3.09
N ASN A 191 3.70 20.50 -2.38
CA ASN A 191 4.44 20.98 -1.21
C ASN A 191 4.50 19.92 -0.11
N LEU A 192 3.37 19.27 0.17
CA LEU A 192 3.31 18.15 1.11
C LEU A 192 4.18 16.97 0.64
N ALA A 193 4.17 16.66 -0.65
CA ALA A 193 5.00 15.59 -1.20
C ALA A 193 6.51 15.88 -1.08
N THR A 194 6.93 17.15 -1.17
CA THR A 194 8.32 17.57 -0.92
C THR A 194 8.77 17.26 0.50
N VAL A 195 7.87 17.33 1.48
CA VAL A 195 8.16 17.03 2.89
C VAL A 195 8.02 15.52 3.18
N ALA A 196 6.99 14.87 2.62
CA ALA A 196 6.72 13.46 2.84
C ALA A 196 7.85 12.56 2.31
N LEU A 197 8.42 12.88 1.15
CA LEU A 197 9.46 12.06 0.52
C LEU A 197 10.72 11.87 1.41
N PRO A 198 11.38 12.93 1.92
CA PRO A 198 12.54 12.76 2.80
C PRO A 198 12.20 12.07 4.12
N LEU A 199 11.01 12.31 4.69
CA LEU A 199 10.55 11.60 5.89
C LEU A 199 10.43 10.10 5.63
N CYS A 200 9.84 9.72 4.49
CA CYS A 200 9.71 8.32 4.11
C CYS A 200 11.09 7.66 3.89
N ALA A 201 11.99 8.34 3.19
CA ALA A 201 13.35 7.84 2.97
C ALA A 201 14.10 7.61 4.29
N ALA A 202 14.03 8.57 5.22
CA ALA A 202 14.67 8.46 6.53
C ALA A 202 14.11 7.30 7.35
N ALA A 203 12.78 7.16 7.43
CA ALA A 203 12.14 6.08 8.19
C ALA A 203 12.43 4.68 7.63
N LEU A 204 12.55 4.52 6.30
CA LEU A 204 12.95 3.26 5.66
C LEU A 204 14.35 2.81 6.11
N LEU A 205 15.30 3.74 6.20
CA LEU A 205 16.68 3.42 6.52
C LEU A 205 16.89 3.11 7.99
N VAL A 206 16.28 3.90 8.85
CA VAL A 206 16.34 3.72 10.30
C VAL A 206 15.79 2.35 10.73
N ASN A 207 14.84 1.80 9.98
CA ASN A 207 14.29 0.46 10.22
C ASN A 207 15.03 -0.68 9.52
N GLY A 208 16.04 -0.39 8.71
CA GLY A 208 16.73 -1.40 7.93
C GLY A 208 15.84 -2.14 6.92
N ALA A 209 14.99 -1.41 6.20
CA ALA A 209 13.89 -1.92 5.39
C ALA A 209 14.28 -2.74 4.14
N GLN A 210 14.78 -3.97 4.29
CA GLN A 210 15.10 -4.85 3.16
C GLN A 210 13.91 -5.04 2.19
N GLY A 211 12.71 -5.31 2.71
CA GLY A 211 11.50 -5.43 1.91
C GLY A 211 11.17 -4.14 1.15
N GLY A 212 11.17 -3.00 1.84
CA GLY A 212 10.94 -1.69 1.23
C GLY A 212 11.95 -1.35 0.11
N LEU A 213 13.23 -1.72 0.28
CA LEU A 213 14.27 -1.53 -0.74
C LEU A 213 14.04 -2.44 -1.97
N LEU A 214 13.65 -3.71 -1.75
CA LEU A 214 13.28 -4.61 -2.85
C LEU A 214 12.07 -4.08 -3.62
N GLY A 215 11.06 -3.56 -2.91
CA GLY A 215 9.90 -2.91 -3.53
C GLY A 215 10.28 -1.66 -4.33
N LEU A 216 11.22 -0.84 -3.84
CA LEU A 216 11.75 0.31 -4.57
C LEU A 216 12.49 -0.10 -5.85
N ALA A 217 13.30 -1.17 -5.78
CA ALA A 217 13.98 -1.71 -6.95
C ALA A 217 12.98 -2.21 -8.01
N ALA A 218 11.97 -2.98 -7.58
CA ALA A 218 10.89 -3.44 -8.45
C ALA A 218 10.12 -2.27 -9.10
N ALA A 219 9.79 -1.24 -8.30
CA ALA A 219 9.18 0.00 -8.77
C ALA A 219 10.05 0.75 -9.80
N GLY A 220 11.37 0.79 -9.59
CA GLY A 220 12.33 1.39 -10.51
C GLY A 220 12.38 0.65 -11.84
N VAL A 221 12.49 -0.68 -11.82
CA VAL A 221 12.47 -1.53 -13.03
C VAL A 221 11.17 -1.35 -13.79
N ALA A 222 10.03 -1.43 -13.09
CA ALA A 222 8.70 -1.16 -13.63
C ALA A 222 8.62 0.19 -14.34
N TYR A 223 9.07 1.25 -13.67
CA TYR A 223 9.09 2.59 -14.26
C TYR A 223 9.94 2.58 -15.53
N LEU A 224 11.15 2.02 -15.50
CA LEU A 224 12.02 1.96 -16.67
C LEU A 224 11.33 1.20 -17.81
N VAL A 225 10.80 0.00 -17.57
CA VAL A 225 10.15 -0.82 -18.60
C VAL A 225 8.96 -0.11 -19.25
N TRP A 226 8.06 0.49 -18.45
CA TRP A 226 6.79 1.01 -18.96
C TRP A 226 6.78 2.50 -19.29
N SER A 227 7.76 3.27 -18.80
CA SER A 227 7.86 4.69 -19.15
C SER A 227 8.45 4.87 -20.56
N GLY A 228 7.78 5.70 -21.37
CA GLY A 228 8.29 6.08 -22.70
C GLY A 228 9.56 6.94 -22.60
N PRO A 229 10.33 7.09 -23.70
CA PRO A 229 11.61 7.82 -23.69
C PRO A 229 11.50 9.25 -23.14
N LYS A 230 10.39 9.94 -23.45
CA LYS A 230 10.10 11.29 -22.94
C LYS A 230 9.91 11.32 -21.42
N ALA A 231 9.25 10.32 -20.85
CA ALA A 231 9.05 10.20 -19.41
C ALA A 231 10.36 9.85 -18.70
N ARG A 232 11.16 8.92 -19.25
CA ARG A 232 12.52 8.60 -18.76
C ARG A 232 13.41 9.85 -18.68
N ARG A 233 13.40 10.69 -19.72
CA ARG A 233 14.16 11.96 -19.73
C ARG A 233 13.72 12.93 -18.62
N ARG A 234 12.45 12.93 -18.19
CA ARG A 234 11.98 13.78 -17.08
C ARG A 234 12.59 13.40 -15.74
N LEU A 235 12.84 12.11 -15.48
CA LEU A 235 13.55 11.68 -14.27
C LEU A 235 15.01 12.15 -14.25
N VAL A 236 15.67 12.20 -15.40
CA VAL A 236 17.06 12.66 -15.54
C VAL A 236 17.15 14.20 -15.61
N THR A 237 16.05 14.92 -15.38
CA THR A 237 16.18 16.37 -15.26
C THR A 237 17.02 16.72 -14.03
N PRO A 238 17.90 17.72 -14.11
CA PRO A 238 18.75 18.12 -13.00
C PRO A 238 17.97 18.46 -11.73
N ARG A 239 16.67 18.80 -11.85
CA ARG A 239 15.78 19.03 -10.71
C ARG A 239 15.37 17.75 -9.98
N SER A 240 15.00 16.70 -10.70
CA SER A 240 14.66 15.41 -10.07
C SER A 240 15.91 14.72 -9.54
N LEU A 241 17.05 14.87 -10.23
CA LEU A 241 18.36 14.50 -9.71
C LEU A 241 18.75 15.31 -8.48
N ALA A 242 18.51 16.62 -8.44
CA ALA A 242 18.81 17.45 -7.26
C ALA A 242 17.91 17.12 -6.07
N VAL A 243 16.62 16.82 -6.28
CA VAL A 243 15.74 16.36 -5.19
C VAL A 243 16.16 14.99 -4.69
N GLY A 244 16.50 14.07 -5.59
CA GLY A 244 17.04 12.75 -5.23
C GLY A 244 18.38 12.86 -4.49
N ALA A 245 19.31 13.66 -5.02
CA ALA A 245 20.63 13.89 -4.44
C ALA A 245 20.52 14.61 -3.09
N MET A 246 19.63 15.60 -2.94
CA MET A 246 19.41 16.26 -1.65
C MET A 246 18.77 15.31 -0.65
N GLY A 247 17.89 14.41 -1.09
CA GLY A 247 17.40 13.29 -0.27
C GLY A 247 18.52 12.38 0.20
N VAL A 248 19.48 12.03 -0.69
CA VAL A 248 20.68 11.22 -0.39
C VAL A 248 21.68 11.97 0.50
N VAL A 249 21.86 13.28 0.31
CA VAL A 249 22.76 14.10 1.15
C VAL A 249 22.17 14.26 2.54
N LEU A 250 20.87 14.55 2.66
CA LEU A 250 20.17 14.60 3.94
C LEU A 250 20.22 13.23 4.64
N LEU A 251 20.14 12.15 3.86
CA LEU A 251 20.40 10.76 4.28
C LEU A 251 21.74 10.63 4.99
N VAL A 252 22.81 10.99 4.28
CA VAL A 252 24.18 10.84 4.75
C VAL A 252 24.41 11.73 5.97
N LEU A 253 23.84 12.94 5.98
CA LEU A 253 23.96 13.86 7.11
C LEU A 253 23.25 13.33 8.36
N VAL A 254 22.03 12.83 8.25
CA VAL A 254 21.26 12.28 9.37
C VAL A 254 21.93 11.01 9.91
N LEU A 255 22.44 10.16 9.02
CA LEU A 255 23.15 8.94 9.39
C LEU A 255 24.52 9.24 10.04
N ALA A 256 25.27 10.20 9.52
CA ALA A 256 26.59 10.58 10.04
C ALA A 256 26.51 11.35 11.36
N LEU A 257 25.55 12.26 11.51
CA LEU A 257 25.41 13.09 12.72
C LEU A 257 24.65 12.39 13.85
N GLY A 258 23.79 11.42 13.53
CA GLY A 258 22.93 10.75 14.51
C GLY A 258 23.54 9.51 15.19
N GLY A 259 24.69 9.01 14.72
CA GLY A 259 25.28 7.76 15.24
C GLY A 259 24.36 6.53 15.11
N LEU A 260 23.38 6.58 14.20
CA LEU A 260 22.31 5.58 14.11
C LEU A 260 22.83 4.29 13.46
N PRO A 261 22.64 3.12 14.09
CA PRO A 261 23.05 1.84 13.52
C PRO A 261 22.24 1.54 12.26
N ILE A 262 22.91 1.40 11.11
CA ILE A 262 22.28 0.97 9.85
C ILE A 262 22.16 -0.55 9.88
N SER A 263 21.09 -1.05 10.48
CA SER A 263 20.87 -2.50 10.65
C SER A 263 20.94 -3.29 9.35
N THR A 264 20.51 -2.74 8.20
CA THR A 264 20.64 -3.43 6.90
C THR A 264 22.10 -3.70 6.51
N PHE A 265 22.96 -2.69 6.60
CA PHE A 265 24.36 -2.80 6.21
C PHE A 265 25.16 -3.55 7.28
N GLN A 266 24.82 -3.36 8.55
CA GLN A 266 25.47 -4.06 9.64
C GLN A 266 25.18 -5.57 9.61
N ASN A 267 23.94 -5.99 9.35
CA ASN A 267 23.60 -7.39 9.23
C ASN A 267 24.20 -8.03 7.98
N TRP A 268 24.23 -7.30 6.85
CA TRP A 268 24.79 -7.81 5.60
C TRP A 268 26.32 -7.94 5.62
N ILE A 269 27.02 -6.97 6.21
CA ILE A 269 28.49 -6.93 6.21
C ILE A 269 29.11 -7.69 7.39
N PHE A 270 28.52 -7.61 8.58
CA PHE A 270 29.22 -8.02 9.81
C PHE A 270 28.72 -9.31 10.45
N GLN A 271 27.46 -9.71 10.22
CA GLN A 271 26.92 -10.86 10.95
C GLN A 271 27.01 -12.17 10.19
N GLY A 272 27.08 -12.17 8.85
CA GLY A 272 27.26 -13.39 8.02
C GLY A 272 26.21 -14.49 8.24
N ASN A 273 25.23 -14.25 9.11
CA ASN A 273 24.29 -15.22 9.64
C ASN A 273 22.92 -14.82 9.13
N PHE A 274 22.53 -15.44 8.01
CA PHE A 274 21.19 -15.39 7.42
C PHE A 274 20.17 -16.13 8.30
N VAL A 275 20.23 -16.00 9.62
CA VAL A 275 19.42 -16.78 10.58
C VAL A 275 17.93 -16.50 10.37
N ASN A 276 17.57 -15.26 10.01
CA ASN A 276 16.17 -14.92 9.70
C ASN A 276 15.72 -15.53 8.37
N GLU A 277 16.57 -15.54 7.34
CA GLU A 277 16.27 -16.14 6.05
C GLU A 277 16.24 -17.67 6.14
N GLN A 278 17.14 -18.28 6.91
CA GLN A 278 17.13 -19.71 7.19
C GLN A 278 15.86 -20.10 7.93
N ALA A 279 15.48 -19.36 8.98
CA ALA A 279 14.20 -19.60 9.67
C ALA A 279 12.98 -19.45 8.73
N ARG A 280 13.05 -18.57 7.72
CA ARG A 280 12.01 -18.44 6.69
C ARG A 280 11.97 -19.62 5.72
N ILE A 281 13.12 -20.20 5.39
CA ILE A 281 13.22 -21.40 4.55
C ILE A 281 12.74 -22.62 5.34
N ASP A 282 13.19 -22.76 6.59
CA ASP A 282 12.82 -23.87 7.47
C ASP A 282 11.31 -23.88 7.71
N ILE A 283 10.70 -22.73 8.03
CA ILE A 283 9.25 -22.64 8.20
C ILE A 283 8.48 -22.88 6.90
N ALA A 284 9.08 -22.60 5.74
CA ALA A 284 8.47 -22.94 4.46
C ALA A 284 8.49 -24.48 4.25
N GLY A 285 9.57 -25.15 4.62
CA GLY A 285 9.64 -26.62 4.65
C GLY A 285 8.58 -27.21 5.58
N THR A 286 8.51 -26.73 6.82
CA THR A 286 7.47 -27.15 7.77
C THR A 286 6.06 -26.87 7.26
N GLY A 287 5.82 -25.71 6.66
CA GLY A 287 4.52 -25.38 6.06
C GLY A 287 4.14 -26.33 4.93
N TRP A 288 5.12 -26.77 4.14
CA TRP A 288 4.92 -27.76 3.09
C TRP A 288 4.54 -29.12 3.67
N ASP A 289 5.29 -29.61 4.65
CA ASP A 289 5.04 -30.90 5.29
C ASP A 289 3.64 -30.91 5.95
N VAL A 290 3.29 -29.86 6.69
CA VAL A 290 1.96 -29.69 7.30
C VAL A 290 0.84 -29.70 6.25
N MET A 291 1.05 -29.04 5.10
CA MET A 291 0.09 -29.04 4.00
C MET A 291 -0.08 -30.44 3.41
N VAL A 292 1.01 -31.20 3.24
CA VAL A 292 0.97 -32.58 2.72
C VAL A 292 0.25 -33.52 3.70
N ASP A 293 0.49 -33.36 4.99
CA ASP A 293 -0.11 -34.19 6.04
C ASP A 293 -1.59 -33.85 6.30
N ASN A 294 -1.99 -32.59 6.04
CA ASN A 294 -3.35 -32.09 6.34
C ASN A 294 -3.99 -31.40 5.11
N PRO A 295 -4.13 -32.09 3.96
CA PRO A 295 -4.42 -31.45 2.69
C PRO A 295 -5.82 -30.86 2.59
N LEU A 296 -6.79 -31.38 3.35
CA LEU A 296 -8.18 -30.94 3.23
C LEU A 296 -8.48 -29.69 4.07
N THR A 297 -8.02 -29.67 5.32
CA THR A 297 -8.44 -28.67 6.32
C THR A 297 -7.30 -27.80 6.82
N GLY A 298 -6.04 -28.18 6.55
CA GLY A 298 -4.90 -27.65 7.30
C GLY A 298 -5.03 -27.95 8.80
N ILE A 299 -4.20 -27.30 9.61
CA ILE A 299 -4.17 -27.47 11.07
C ILE A 299 -4.69 -26.25 11.86
N GLY A 300 -5.14 -25.19 11.19
CA GLY A 300 -5.43 -23.92 11.85
C GLY A 300 -4.19 -23.08 12.13
N ARG A 301 -4.37 -21.75 12.19
CA ARG A 301 -3.29 -20.77 12.36
C ARG A 301 -2.73 -20.76 13.77
N GLN A 302 -3.56 -20.75 14.80
CA GLN A 302 -3.10 -20.78 16.19
C GLN A 302 -2.25 -22.03 16.46
N GLN A 303 -2.74 -23.22 16.09
CA GLN A 303 -1.99 -24.47 16.25
C GLN A 303 -0.65 -24.44 15.51
N PHE A 304 -0.60 -23.88 14.30
CA PHE A 304 0.66 -23.72 13.57
C PHE A 304 1.65 -22.81 14.32
N ILE A 305 1.18 -21.69 14.85
CA ILE A 305 2.01 -20.76 15.63
C ILE A 305 2.47 -21.40 16.94
N ASP A 306 1.60 -22.15 17.63
CA ASP A 306 1.95 -22.82 18.88
C ASP A 306 3.01 -23.91 18.66
N ALA A 307 2.94 -24.63 17.54
CA ALA A 307 3.90 -25.67 17.20
C ALA A 307 5.24 -25.13 16.66
N TYR A 308 5.22 -24.05 15.88
CA TYR A 308 6.37 -23.63 15.07
C TYR A 308 6.77 -22.16 15.23
N THR A 309 6.17 -21.42 16.17
CA THR A 309 6.41 -20.02 16.55
C THR A 309 6.05 -18.95 15.51
N ILE A 310 6.18 -19.23 14.21
CA ILE A 310 5.90 -18.30 13.11
C ILE A 310 5.13 -19.01 11.99
N THR A 311 4.39 -18.26 11.16
CA THR A 311 3.72 -18.81 9.97
C THR A 311 4.58 -18.65 8.71
N PRO A 312 4.36 -19.46 7.65
CA PRO A 312 5.09 -19.32 6.40
C PRO A 312 4.94 -17.91 5.81
N HIS A 313 6.05 -17.34 5.33
CA HIS A 313 6.09 -15.96 4.79
C HIS A 313 5.70 -15.92 3.31
N PHE A 314 4.67 -16.68 2.94
CA PHE A 314 4.17 -16.80 1.57
C PHE A 314 2.69 -17.19 1.60
N LEU A 315 1.81 -16.27 1.18
CA LEU A 315 0.35 -16.40 1.34
C LEU A 315 -0.21 -17.76 0.86
N PRO A 316 0.16 -18.30 -0.32
CA PRO A 316 -0.37 -19.59 -0.76
C PRO A 316 -0.02 -20.73 0.19
N LEU A 317 1.23 -20.81 0.64
CA LEU A 317 1.70 -21.85 1.54
C LEU A 317 1.09 -21.70 2.94
N GLU A 318 1.04 -20.47 3.47
CA GLU A 318 0.38 -20.19 4.75
C GLU A 318 -1.11 -20.53 4.72
N SER A 319 -1.80 -20.19 3.63
CA SER A 319 -3.21 -20.58 3.44
C SER A 319 -3.37 -22.10 3.40
N ALA A 320 -2.48 -22.80 2.70
CA ALA A 320 -2.55 -24.24 2.53
C ALA A 320 -2.31 -24.98 3.85
N ALA A 321 -1.27 -24.59 4.59
CA ALA A 321 -0.91 -25.20 5.87
C ALA A 321 -1.99 -24.94 6.96
N THR A 322 -2.59 -23.75 6.97
CA THR A 322 -3.55 -23.37 8.03
C THR A 322 -5.00 -23.68 7.70
N ALA A 323 -5.39 -23.66 6.41
CA ALA A 323 -6.78 -23.78 5.98
C ALA A 323 -6.98 -24.77 4.81
N GLY A 324 -5.98 -25.61 4.50
CA GLY A 324 -6.07 -26.68 3.52
C GLY A 324 -5.77 -26.26 2.08
N LEU A 325 -5.56 -27.25 1.22
CA LEU A 325 -5.11 -27.10 -0.16
C LEU A 325 -6.02 -26.18 -0.99
N LEU A 326 -7.33 -26.22 -0.77
CA LEU A 326 -8.27 -25.33 -1.47
C LEU A 326 -7.96 -23.86 -1.16
N ALA A 327 -7.70 -23.51 0.10
CA ALA A 327 -7.30 -22.15 0.47
C ALA A 327 -5.97 -21.78 -0.20
N GLY A 328 -5.01 -22.71 -0.22
CA GLY A 328 -3.73 -22.57 -0.92
C GLY A 328 -3.87 -22.26 -2.40
N LEU A 329 -4.73 -23.00 -3.10
CA LEU A 329 -4.99 -22.82 -4.54
C LEU A 329 -5.66 -21.47 -4.83
N VAL A 330 -6.64 -21.06 -4.02
CA VAL A 330 -7.29 -19.76 -4.17
C VAL A 330 -6.29 -18.62 -3.93
N ALA A 331 -5.47 -18.72 -2.88
CA ALA A 331 -4.41 -17.76 -2.59
C ALA A 331 -3.36 -17.70 -3.70
N ALA A 332 -2.93 -18.85 -4.23
CA ALA A 332 -2.03 -18.92 -5.39
C ALA A 332 -2.65 -18.24 -6.61
N GLY A 333 -3.93 -18.50 -6.90
CA GLY A 333 -4.67 -17.85 -7.98
C GLY A 333 -4.71 -16.33 -7.83
N VAL A 334 -4.93 -15.81 -6.63
CA VAL A 334 -4.88 -14.37 -6.33
C VAL A 334 -3.48 -13.79 -6.59
N VAL A 335 -2.43 -14.42 -6.08
CA VAL A 335 -1.03 -13.97 -6.26
C VAL A 335 -0.66 -13.97 -7.75
N VAL A 336 -0.90 -15.08 -8.44
CA VAL A 336 -0.63 -15.24 -9.88
C VAL A 336 -1.42 -14.22 -10.69
N TYR A 337 -2.69 -13.96 -10.34
CA TYR A 337 -3.49 -12.96 -11.02
C TYR A 337 -2.94 -11.54 -10.80
N THR A 338 -2.51 -11.18 -9.59
CA THR A 338 -1.86 -9.88 -9.34
C THR A 338 -0.57 -9.72 -10.14
N TRP A 339 0.25 -10.78 -10.21
CA TRP A 339 1.48 -10.77 -11.03
C TRP A 339 1.17 -10.67 -12.52
N TYR A 340 0.14 -11.38 -12.98
CA TYR A 340 -0.37 -11.27 -14.35
C TYR A 340 -0.80 -9.84 -14.69
N LEU A 341 -1.48 -9.14 -13.77
CA LEU A 341 -1.84 -7.74 -13.95
C LEU A 341 -0.62 -6.81 -13.99
N MET A 342 0.45 -7.14 -13.26
CA MET A 342 1.69 -6.36 -13.25
C MET A 342 2.47 -6.48 -14.57
N ILE A 343 2.53 -7.66 -15.18
CA ILE A 343 3.22 -7.85 -16.46
C ILE A 343 2.46 -7.30 -17.67
N GLN A 344 1.15 -7.08 -17.53
CA GLN A 344 0.36 -6.45 -18.57
C GLN A 344 0.83 -5.01 -18.81
N ARG A 345 0.91 -4.65 -20.09
CA ARG A 345 1.25 -3.28 -20.47
C ARG A 345 0.21 -2.32 -19.87
N PRO A 346 0.62 -1.32 -19.06
CA PRO A 346 -0.31 -0.34 -18.55
C PRO A 346 -0.90 0.49 -19.68
N SER A 347 -2.08 1.08 -19.45
CA SER A 347 -2.66 2.03 -20.39
C SER A 347 -1.73 3.24 -20.59
N LYS A 348 -2.04 4.08 -21.58
CA LYS A 348 -1.33 5.35 -21.76
C LYS A 348 -1.64 6.30 -20.58
N GLY A 349 -0.66 7.12 -20.20
CA GLY A 349 -0.81 8.16 -19.18
C GLY A 349 0.09 7.96 -17.97
N SER A 350 0.35 9.05 -17.26
CA SER A 350 1.19 9.05 -16.06
C SER A 350 0.58 8.27 -14.90
N TYR A 351 -0.74 8.36 -14.72
CA TYR A 351 -1.45 7.64 -13.68
C TYR A 351 -1.37 6.12 -13.87
N ALA A 352 -1.41 5.66 -15.12
CA ALA A 352 -1.26 4.24 -15.44
C ALA A 352 0.16 3.71 -15.20
N ILE A 353 1.19 4.49 -15.55
CA ILE A 353 2.58 4.16 -15.18
C ILE A 353 2.72 4.11 -13.67
N PHE A 354 2.15 5.08 -12.93
CA PHE A 354 2.15 5.05 -11.47
C PHE A 354 1.47 3.79 -10.92
N GLY A 355 0.32 3.39 -11.49
CA GLY A 355 -0.36 2.14 -11.15
C GLY A 355 0.54 0.92 -11.34
N ALA A 356 1.24 0.83 -12.47
CA ALA A 356 2.15 -0.29 -12.74
C ALA A 356 3.37 -0.31 -11.80
N VAL A 357 3.94 0.87 -11.49
CA VAL A 357 5.03 1.02 -10.51
C VAL A 357 4.59 0.57 -9.12
N LEU A 358 3.39 0.98 -8.70
CA LEU A 358 2.83 0.57 -7.41
C LEU A 358 2.51 -0.93 -7.39
N LEU A 359 1.96 -1.49 -8.48
CA LEU A 359 1.74 -2.94 -8.62
C LEU A 359 3.04 -3.74 -8.51
N ALA A 360 4.13 -3.29 -9.13
CA ALA A 360 5.42 -3.97 -9.05
C ALA A 360 5.97 -3.99 -7.61
N ALA A 361 5.86 -2.87 -6.89
CA ALA A 361 6.20 -2.82 -5.47
C ALA A 361 5.32 -3.74 -4.62
N MET A 362 4.01 -3.82 -4.91
CA MET A 362 3.07 -4.72 -4.24
C MET A 362 3.35 -6.20 -4.56
N CYS A 363 3.78 -6.54 -5.78
CA CYS A 363 4.20 -7.90 -6.13
C CYS A 363 5.47 -8.29 -5.35
N SER A 364 6.41 -7.36 -5.19
CA SER A 364 7.57 -7.58 -4.31
C SER A 364 7.17 -7.81 -2.85
N ASN A 365 6.15 -7.10 -2.35
CA ASN A 365 5.57 -7.34 -1.02
C ASN A 365 5.05 -8.78 -0.88
N THR A 366 4.45 -9.38 -1.93
CA THR A 366 4.01 -10.80 -1.89
C THR A 366 5.13 -11.82 -1.63
N LEU A 367 6.40 -11.45 -1.88
CA LEU A 367 7.55 -12.34 -1.73
C LEU A 367 8.19 -12.28 -0.34
N THR A 368 7.85 -11.28 0.47
CA THR A 368 8.61 -10.97 1.68
C THR A 368 7.73 -10.81 2.93
N GLU A 369 6.42 -10.70 2.74
CA GLU A 369 5.42 -10.53 3.79
C GLU A 369 4.42 -11.70 3.78
N ILE A 370 4.08 -12.23 4.97
CA ILE A 370 3.19 -13.40 5.15
C ILE A 370 1.87 -13.23 4.37
N SER A 371 1.28 -12.03 4.44
CA SER A 371 -0.02 -11.74 3.85
C SER A 371 0.06 -10.91 2.57
N GLY A 372 1.27 -10.51 2.16
CA GLY A 372 1.49 -9.58 1.06
C GLY A 372 0.60 -8.32 1.14
N PRO A 373 0.15 -7.79 0.00
CA PRO A 373 -0.74 -6.63 -0.07
C PRO A 373 -2.23 -6.99 0.07
N PHE A 374 -2.56 -8.22 0.47
CA PHE A 374 -3.91 -8.77 0.34
C PHE A 374 -4.76 -8.62 1.59
N ILE A 375 -4.14 -8.41 2.76
CA ILE A 375 -4.82 -8.30 4.05
C ILE A 375 -4.64 -6.90 4.61
N GLY A 376 -5.71 -6.40 5.23
CA GLY A 376 -5.77 -5.06 5.83
C GLY A 376 -6.18 -3.98 4.82
N VAL A 377 -6.91 -2.99 5.33
CA VAL A 377 -7.49 -1.91 4.51
C VAL A 377 -6.40 -1.07 3.82
N SER A 378 -5.28 -0.86 4.50
CA SER A 378 -4.16 -0.04 4.05
C SER A 378 -3.56 -0.54 2.73
N HIS A 379 -3.12 -1.79 2.71
CA HIS A 379 -2.46 -2.40 1.55
C HIS A 379 -3.45 -2.79 0.45
N LEU A 380 -4.57 -3.40 0.83
CA LEU A 380 -5.54 -3.85 -0.14
C LEU A 380 -6.12 -2.69 -0.94
N PHE A 381 -6.42 -1.56 -0.29
CA PHE A 381 -6.90 -0.39 -1.02
C PHE A 381 -5.89 0.14 -2.04
N LEU A 382 -4.61 0.23 -1.65
CA LEU A 382 -3.56 0.66 -2.56
C LEU A 382 -3.36 -0.32 -3.72
N LEU A 383 -3.45 -1.62 -3.47
CA LEU A 383 -3.42 -2.65 -4.50
C LEU A 383 -4.56 -2.44 -5.52
N LEU A 384 -5.80 -2.24 -5.04
CA LEU A 384 -6.94 -2.02 -5.93
C LEU A 384 -6.82 -0.71 -6.71
N ILE A 385 -6.34 0.38 -6.09
CA ILE A 385 -6.01 1.61 -6.83
C ILE A 385 -4.96 1.33 -7.91
N ALA A 386 -3.92 0.57 -7.60
CA ALA A 386 -2.84 0.28 -8.53
C ALA A 386 -3.37 -0.48 -9.76
N VAL A 387 -4.27 -1.45 -9.55
CA VAL A 387 -4.98 -2.17 -10.62
C VAL A 387 -5.83 -1.22 -11.46
N VAL A 388 -6.64 -0.35 -10.83
CA VAL A 388 -7.49 0.61 -11.56
C VAL A 388 -6.65 1.58 -12.37
N ALA A 389 -5.59 2.12 -11.76
CA ALA A 389 -4.70 3.08 -12.38
C ALA A 389 -3.98 2.45 -13.58
N ALA A 390 -3.37 1.27 -13.42
CA ALA A 390 -2.65 0.57 -14.49
C ALA A 390 -3.55 0.20 -15.68
N ALA A 391 -4.82 -0.13 -15.42
CA ALA A 391 -5.81 -0.42 -16.45
C ALA A 391 -6.35 0.83 -17.18
N GLY A 392 -5.97 2.04 -16.75
CA GLY A 392 -6.43 3.29 -17.35
C GLY A 392 -7.79 3.76 -16.89
N GLY A 393 -8.22 3.36 -15.68
CA GLY A 393 -9.40 3.96 -15.06
C GLY A 393 -9.26 5.48 -15.05
N ASN A 394 -10.28 6.16 -15.59
CA ASN A 394 -10.34 7.61 -15.82
C ASN A 394 -9.43 8.39 -14.89
N ASP A 395 -8.40 9.05 -15.43
CA ASP A 395 -7.54 9.94 -14.66
C ASP A 395 -8.45 10.95 -13.95
N PRO A 396 -8.44 11.03 -12.60
CA PRO A 396 -9.29 11.96 -11.87
C PRO A 396 -8.88 13.42 -12.05
N SER A 397 -7.88 13.72 -12.88
CA SER A 397 -7.63 15.09 -13.29
C SER A 397 -8.87 15.64 -14.02
N PRO A 398 -9.46 16.75 -13.56
CA PRO A 398 -10.33 17.51 -14.46
C PRO A 398 -9.49 17.81 -15.69
N SER A 399 -10.01 17.57 -16.88
CA SER A 399 -9.46 18.08 -18.12
C SER A 399 -9.42 19.60 -18.01
N VAL A 400 -8.37 20.13 -17.37
CA VAL A 400 -8.13 21.56 -17.25
C VAL A 400 -7.71 21.99 -18.63
N GLY A 401 -8.71 22.35 -19.44
CA GLY A 401 -8.56 23.04 -20.71
C GLY A 401 -7.46 22.47 -21.60
N GLU A 402 -7.71 21.30 -22.21
CA GLU A 402 -7.49 21.37 -23.65
C GLU A 402 -8.45 22.48 -24.10
N PRO A 403 -7.95 23.61 -24.62
CA PRO A 403 -8.84 24.54 -25.27
C PRO A 403 -9.65 23.67 -26.22
N VAL A 404 -10.97 23.66 -26.05
CA VAL A 404 -11.83 23.21 -27.13
C VAL A 404 -11.40 24.12 -28.26
N GLU A 405 -10.63 23.59 -29.22
CA GLU A 405 -10.49 24.24 -30.51
C GLU A 405 -11.93 24.36 -30.97
N VAL A 406 -12.47 25.57 -30.81
CA VAL A 406 -13.73 25.93 -31.43
C VAL A 406 -13.39 25.95 -32.91
N GLU A 407 -13.50 24.79 -33.55
CA GLU A 407 -13.46 24.67 -35.00
C GLU A 407 -14.49 25.65 -35.56
N GLY A 408 -13.99 26.71 -36.18
CA GLY A 408 -14.75 27.58 -37.06
C GLY A 408 -15.77 28.48 -36.37
N CYS A 409 -15.31 29.64 -35.88
CA CYS A 409 -16.12 30.84 -36.07
C CYS A 409 -15.80 31.36 -37.49
N PRO A 410 -16.72 31.23 -38.48
CA PRO A 410 -16.46 31.76 -39.82
C PRO A 410 -16.48 33.29 -39.73
N THR A 411 -15.29 33.89 -39.74
CA THR A 411 -15.13 35.31 -40.04
C THR A 411 -15.31 35.51 -41.55
N SER A 412 -16.55 35.74 -41.98
CA SER A 412 -16.83 36.44 -43.23
C SER A 412 -18.06 37.31 -43.06
N ILE A 413 -17.86 38.55 -42.61
CA ILE A 413 -18.70 39.66 -43.01
C ILE A 413 -17.73 40.66 -43.64
N ALA A 414 -17.78 40.70 -44.97
CA ALA A 414 -17.23 41.76 -45.80
C ALA A 414 -18.41 42.47 -46.46
#